data_AF-A0A8S3RB83-F1
#
_entry.id   AF-A0A8S3RB83-F1
#
_cell.length_a   1.000
_cell.length_b   1.000
_cell.length_c   1.000
_cell.angle_alpha   90.00
_cell.angle_beta   90.00
_cell.angle_gamma   90.00
#
_symmetry.space_group_name_H-M   'P 1'
#
loop_
_entity.id
_entity.type
_entity.pdbx_description
1 polymer ?
#
loop_
_entity_poly.entity_id
_entity_poly.type
_entity_poly.pdbx_seq_one_letter_code
_entity_poly.pdbx_strand_id
1 'polypeptide(L)'
;MYKQSENTITHTRCKYHKDYYCTDVCLSCIKVICAKCRSERHTHHRLELIETFYQDKRIELLKCKSTLETHLQSQHAQATDEATLIKISEDLHLEHFEQEKQKVLKQAEDLKQRISERSHKLVDQLEESHQTYKSTTQNKFKLKITDQNLKPK
;
A
#
# COMPACT_ATOMS: atom_id res chain seq x y z
N MET A 1 27.89 -2.75 -25.71
CA MET A 1 28.27 -3.92 -26.53
C MET A 1 29.21 -4.79 -25.72
N TYR A 2 28.78 -6.00 -25.32
CA TYR A 2 29.66 -6.94 -24.62
C TYR A 2 30.72 -7.44 -25.60
N LYS A 3 32.00 -7.16 -25.33
CA LYS A 3 33.12 -7.71 -26.10
C LYS A 3 33.09 -9.23 -25.95
N GLN A 4 32.98 -9.96 -27.05
CA GLN A 4 33.25 -11.39 -27.06
C GLN A 4 34.72 -11.58 -26.73
N SER A 5 35.04 -11.94 -25.48
CA SER A 5 36.35 -12.48 -25.16
C SER A 5 36.47 -13.82 -25.88
N GLU A 6 37.57 -14.02 -26.59
CA GLU A 6 37.95 -15.31 -27.16
C GLU A 6 38.09 -16.32 -26.00
N ASN A 7 37.00 -17.03 -25.71
CA ASN A 7 36.95 -18.04 -24.65
C ASN A 7 37.67 -19.29 -25.13
N THR A 8 38.99 -19.29 -25.06
CA THR A 8 39.75 -20.54 -25.13
C THR A 8 39.50 -21.30 -23.82
N ILE A 9 38.87 -22.48 -23.90
CA ILE A 9 38.77 -23.36 -22.74
C ILE A 9 40.21 -23.77 -22.39
N THR A 10 40.74 -23.24 -21.29
CA THR A 10 42.09 -23.60 -20.85
C THR A 10 42.09 -25.06 -20.43
N HIS A 11 42.70 -25.93 -21.25
CA HIS A 11 42.77 -27.34 -20.95
C HIS A 11 43.59 -27.57 -19.68
N THR A 12 42.97 -28.20 -18.68
CA THR A 12 43.64 -28.55 -17.43
C THR A 12 44.35 -29.89 -17.58
N ARG A 13 45.58 -30.01 -17.07
CA ARG A 13 46.31 -31.29 -17.06
C ARG A 13 45.65 -32.28 -16.09
N CYS A 14 45.66 -33.55 -16.46
CA CYS A 14 45.11 -34.61 -15.62
C CYS A 14 45.97 -34.82 -14.36
N LYS A 15 45.31 -34.96 -13.21
CA LYS A 15 45.96 -35.24 -11.92
C LYS A 15 46.77 -36.55 -11.91
N TYR A 16 46.28 -37.58 -12.59
CA TYR A 16 46.89 -38.92 -12.60
C TYR A 16 47.83 -39.13 -13.80
N HIS A 17 47.54 -38.46 -14.91
CA HIS A 17 48.27 -38.61 -16.17
C HIS A 17 48.84 -37.25 -16.58
N LYS A 18 49.98 -36.87 -16.01
CA LYS A 18 50.54 -35.50 -16.07
C LYS A 18 50.86 -34.99 -17.49
N ASP A 19 50.98 -35.91 -18.45
CA ASP A 19 51.24 -35.60 -19.87
C ASP A 19 49.96 -35.49 -20.70
N TYR A 20 48.79 -35.70 -20.10
CA TYR A 20 47.50 -35.66 -20.79
C TYR A 20 46.63 -34.52 -20.29
N TYR A 21 45.99 -33.83 -21.23
CA TYR A 21 44.97 -32.83 -20.95
C TYR A 21 43.60 -33.48 -20.75
N CYS A 22 42.78 -32.86 -19.89
CA CYS A 22 41.40 -33.24 -19.70
C CYS A 22 40.53 -32.59 -20.80
N THR A 23 39.92 -33.42 -21.64
CA THR A 23 39.17 -33.01 -22.85
C THR A 23 37.74 -33.53 -22.86
N ASP A 24 37.43 -34.53 -22.02
CA ASP A 24 36.11 -35.15 -21.92
C ASP A 24 35.52 -34.89 -20.53
N VAL A 25 34.20 -34.77 -20.44
CA VAL A 25 33.43 -34.80 -19.19
C VAL A 25 32.79 -36.17 -19.05
N CYS A 26 33.05 -36.85 -17.94
CA CYS A 26 32.33 -38.04 -17.54
C CYS A 26 31.02 -37.65 -16.86
N LEU A 27 29.89 -37.83 -17.56
CA LEU A 27 28.56 -37.50 -17.06
C LEU A 27 28.11 -38.43 -15.93
N SER A 28 28.62 -39.66 -15.88
CA SER A 28 28.33 -40.59 -14.78
C SER A 28 29.03 -40.21 -13.47
N CYS A 29 30.19 -39.53 -13.55
CA CYS A 29 30.97 -39.14 -12.37
C CYS A 29 30.98 -37.63 -12.10
N ILE A 30 30.45 -36.85 -13.03
CA ILE A 30 30.51 -35.38 -13.04
C ILE A 30 31.96 -34.89 -12.87
N LYS A 31 32.86 -35.39 -13.73
CA LYS A 31 34.31 -35.06 -13.68
C LYS A 31 34.88 -34.87 -15.07
N VAL A 32 35.75 -33.86 -15.22
CA VAL A 32 36.57 -33.71 -16.42
C VAL A 32 37.73 -34.72 -16.36
N ILE A 33 37.92 -35.46 -17.43
CA ILE A 33 38.88 -36.56 -17.53
C ILE A 33 39.73 -36.44 -18.80
N CYS A 34 40.91 -37.04 -18.77
CA CYS A 34 41.75 -37.19 -19.97
C CYS A 34 41.45 -38.49 -20.73
N ALA A 35 41.94 -38.57 -21.96
CA ALA A 35 41.80 -39.75 -22.83
C ALA A 35 42.26 -41.06 -22.16
N LYS A 36 43.34 -41.01 -21.36
CA LYS A 36 43.85 -42.20 -20.64
C LYS A 36 42.94 -42.63 -19.48
N CYS A 37 42.37 -41.68 -18.74
CA CYS A 37 41.34 -42.00 -17.74
C CYS A 37 40.09 -42.60 -18.38
N ARG A 38 39.72 -42.12 -19.58
CA ARG A 38 38.62 -42.68 -20.36
C ARG A 38 38.83 -44.16 -20.70
N SER A 39 40.01 -44.52 -21.21
CA SER A 39 40.32 -45.90 -21.61
C SER A 39 40.55 -46.85 -20.44
N GLU A 40 41.02 -46.36 -19.28
CA GLU A 40 41.40 -47.24 -18.17
C GLU A 40 40.32 -47.37 -17.08
N ARG A 41 39.54 -46.32 -16.84
CA ARG A 41 38.65 -46.24 -15.66
C ARG A 41 37.20 -45.89 -15.99
N HIS A 42 36.94 -45.34 -17.17
CA HIS A 42 35.62 -44.82 -17.55
C HIS A 42 35.11 -45.41 -18.87
N THR A 43 35.53 -46.64 -19.22
CA THR A 43 35.21 -47.31 -20.49
C THR A 43 33.72 -47.48 -20.74
N HIS A 44 32.93 -47.66 -19.68
CA HIS A 44 31.48 -47.87 -19.75
C HIS A 44 30.68 -46.65 -19.28
N HIS A 45 31.34 -45.53 -18.98
CA HIS A 45 30.65 -44.34 -18.52
C HIS A 45 30.19 -43.50 -19.71
N ARG A 46 29.12 -42.73 -19.50
CA ARG A 46 28.68 -41.76 -20.50
C ARG A 46 29.62 -40.56 -20.49
N LEU A 47 30.20 -40.25 -21.65
CA LEU A 47 31.17 -39.17 -21.82
C LEU A 47 30.65 -38.15 -22.83
N GLU A 48 31.11 -36.91 -22.70
CA GLU A 48 30.84 -35.81 -23.61
C GLU A 48 32.10 -34.97 -23.78
N LEU A 49 32.29 -34.35 -24.94
CA LEU A 49 33.40 -33.41 -25.13
C LEU A 49 33.20 -32.19 -24.23
N ILE A 50 34.28 -31.71 -23.61
CA ILE A 50 34.22 -30.59 -22.68
C ILE A 50 33.65 -29.34 -23.35
N GLU A 51 34.03 -29.05 -24.59
CA GLU A 51 33.55 -27.87 -25.33
C GLU A 51 32.04 -27.89 -25.51
N THR A 52 31.49 -29.03 -25.95
CA THR A 52 30.04 -29.22 -26.13
C THR A 52 29.30 -29.09 -24.80
N PHE A 53 29.77 -29.78 -23.76
CA PHE A 53 29.16 -29.74 -22.45
C PHE A 53 29.10 -28.31 -21.89
N TYR A 54 30.20 -27.55 -21.99
CA TYR A 54 30.24 -26.17 -21.51
C TYR A 54 29.38 -25.24 -22.34
N GLN A 55 29.32 -25.42 -23.66
CA GLN A 55 28.44 -24.65 -24.53
C GLN A 55 26.97 -24.87 -24.16
N ASP A 56 26.55 -26.12 -23.97
CA ASP A 56 25.19 -26.47 -23.59
C ASP A 56 24.84 -25.93 -22.20
N LYS A 57 25.72 -26.12 -21.22
CA LYS A 57 25.51 -25.56 -19.88
C LYS A 57 25.48 -24.05 -19.84
N ARG A 58 26.25 -23.38 -20.72
CA ARG A 58 26.17 -21.92 -20.85
C ARG A 58 24.81 -21.50 -21.40
N ILE A 59 24.27 -22.19 -22.40
CA ILE A 59 22.94 -21.91 -22.95
C ILE A 59 21.87 -22.11 -21.87
N GLU A 60 21.92 -23.21 -21.11
CA GLU A 60 21.02 -23.45 -19.99
C GLU A 60 21.11 -22.34 -18.93
N LEU A 61 22.31 -21.95 -18.52
CA LEU A 61 22.51 -20.88 -17.54
C LEU A 61 21.99 -19.52 -18.03
N LEU A 62 22.18 -19.20 -19.32
CA LEU A 62 21.64 -17.99 -19.92
C LEU A 62 20.11 -18.00 -19.95
N LYS A 63 19.48 -19.15 -20.24
CA LYS A 63 18.03 -19.32 -20.15
C LYS A 63 17.53 -19.13 -18.72
N CYS A 64 18.13 -19.81 -17.75
CA CYS A 64 17.77 -19.66 -16.33
C CYS A 64 17.91 -18.20 -15.87
N LYS A 65 19.00 -17.52 -16.25
CA LYS A 65 19.20 -16.10 -15.95
C LYS A 65 18.09 -15.24 -16.53
N SER A 66 17.77 -15.42 -17.81
CA SER A 66 16.72 -14.65 -18.48
C SER A 66 15.35 -14.89 -17.81
N THR A 67 15.01 -16.14 -17.48
CA THR A 67 13.78 -16.46 -16.75
C THR A 67 13.75 -15.77 -15.39
N LEU A 68 14.84 -15.80 -14.63
CA LEU A 68 14.94 -15.12 -13.34
C LEU A 68 14.76 -13.60 -13.46
N GLU A 69 15.40 -12.97 -14.44
CA GLU A 69 15.25 -11.53 -14.72
C GLU A 69 13.80 -11.17 -15.04
N THR A 70 13.11 -11.97 -15.86
CA THR A 70 11.68 -11.79 -16.15
C THR A 70 10.81 -11.93 -14.90
N HIS A 71 11.06 -12.94 -14.05
CA HIS A 71 10.32 -13.11 -12.81
C HIS A 71 10.52 -11.93 -11.86
N LEU A 72 11.75 -11.43 -11.71
CA LEU A 72 12.06 -10.27 -10.87
C LEU A 72 11.37 -9.01 -11.40
N GLN A 73 11.37 -8.78 -12.72
CA GLN A 73 10.68 -7.65 -13.33
C GLN A 73 9.16 -7.72 -13.11
N SER A 74 8.58 -8.92 -13.26
CA SER A 74 7.15 -9.14 -13.00
C SER A 74 6.77 -8.91 -11.54
N GLN A 75 7.56 -9.43 -10.59
CA GLN A 75 7.34 -9.20 -9.16
C GLN A 75 7.47 -7.71 -8.79
N HIS A 76 8.43 -7.00 -9.38
CA HIS A 76 8.58 -5.57 -9.16
C HIS A 76 7.37 -4.77 -9.69
N ALA A 77 6.86 -5.13 -10.88
CA ALA A 77 5.65 -4.51 -11.42
C ALA A 77 4.46 -4.75 -10.48
N GLN A 78 4.24 -5.99 -10.04
CA GLN A 78 3.15 -6.33 -9.13
C GLN A 78 3.24 -5.58 -7.79
N ALA A 79 4.43 -5.50 -7.18
CA ALA A 79 4.62 -4.77 -5.92
C ALA A 79 4.37 -3.25 -6.09
N THR A 80 4.70 -2.69 -7.25
CA THR A 80 4.43 -1.27 -7.56
C THR A 80 2.94 -1.02 -7.76
N ASP A 81 2.23 -1.92 -8.43
CA ASP A 81 0.78 -1.86 -8.62
C ASP A 81 0.04 -1.99 -7.29
N GLU A 82 0.45 -2.93 -6.43
CA GLU A 82 -0.11 -3.10 -5.08
C GLU A 82 0.10 -1.85 -4.21
N ALA A 83 1.30 -1.28 -4.20
CA ALA A 83 1.58 -0.02 -3.48
C ALA A 83 0.73 1.15 -4.01
N THR A 84 0.51 1.20 -5.34
CA THR A 84 -0.33 2.22 -5.97
C THR A 84 -1.80 2.05 -5.57
N LEU A 85 -2.31 0.81 -5.55
CA LEU A 85 -3.68 0.51 -5.11
C LEU A 85 -3.93 0.88 -3.65
N ILE A 86 -2.96 0.61 -2.77
CA ILE A 86 -3.04 1.02 -1.36
C ILE A 86 -3.16 2.54 -1.25
N LYS A 87 -2.29 3.29 -1.95
CA LYS A 87 -2.30 4.76 -1.92
C LYS A 87 -3.63 5.34 -2.43
N ILE A 88 -4.16 4.83 -3.55
CA ILE A 88 -5.46 5.26 -4.07
C ILE A 88 -6.57 4.98 -3.05
N SER A 89 -6.53 3.82 -2.38
CA SER A 89 -7.51 3.48 -1.35
C SER A 89 -7.41 4.43 -0.14
N GLU A 90 -6.20 4.76 0.32
CA GLU A 90 -5.98 5.71 1.41
C GLU A 90 -6.50 7.12 1.03
N ASP A 91 -6.21 7.59 -0.18
CA ASP A 91 -6.68 8.87 -0.69
C ASP A 91 -8.22 8.93 -0.73
N LEU A 92 -8.90 7.87 -1.21
CA LEU A 92 -10.36 7.78 -1.21
C LEU A 92 -10.97 7.79 0.20
N HIS A 93 -10.35 7.10 1.16
CA HIS A 93 -10.80 7.12 2.55
C HIS A 93 -10.67 8.53 3.15
N LEU A 94 -9.58 9.24 2.85
CA LEU A 94 -9.37 10.62 3.30
C LEU A 94 -10.44 11.55 2.72
N GLU A 95 -10.73 11.46 1.42
CA GLU A 95 -11.78 12.26 0.78
C GLU A 95 -13.16 12.02 1.40
N HIS A 96 -13.52 10.76 1.66
CA HIS A 96 -14.78 10.43 2.32
C HIS A 96 -14.86 11.00 3.74
N PHE A 97 -13.78 10.85 4.51
CA PHE A 97 -13.69 11.41 5.86
C PHE A 97 -13.82 12.94 5.86
N GLU A 98 -13.18 13.63 4.91
CA GLU A 98 -13.30 15.08 4.77
C GLU A 98 -14.73 15.52 4.42
N GLN A 99 -15.41 14.78 3.54
CA GLN A 99 -16.82 15.03 3.22
C GLN A 99 -17.74 14.85 4.43
N GLU A 100 -17.56 13.78 5.20
CA GLU A 100 -18.32 13.55 6.43
C GLU A 100 -18.05 14.63 7.49
N LYS A 101 -16.79 15.03 7.67
CA LYS A 101 -16.41 16.13 8.56
C LYS A 101 -17.14 17.43 8.19
N GLN A 102 -17.16 17.80 6.91
CA GLN A 102 -17.86 19.00 6.45
C GLN A 102 -19.38 18.91 6.69
N LYS A 103 -19.97 17.73 6.49
CA LYS A 103 -21.39 17.48 6.78
C LYS A 103 -21.71 17.68 8.26
N VAL A 104 -20.88 17.14 9.17
CA VAL A 104 -21.05 17.30 10.62
C VAL A 104 -20.87 18.77 11.03
N LEU A 105 -19.86 19.47 10.48
CA LEU A 105 -19.65 20.89 10.75
C LEU A 105 -20.86 21.74 10.34
N LYS A 106 -21.44 21.45 9.16
CA LYS A 106 -22.65 22.13 8.69
C LYS A 106 -23.83 21.87 9.63
N GLN A 107 -24.06 20.62 10.04
CA GLN A 107 -25.12 20.27 10.98
C GLN A 107 -24.96 20.96 12.34
N ALA A 108 -23.73 21.09 12.82
CA ALA A 108 -23.42 21.79 14.07
C ALA A 108 -23.71 23.30 13.97
N GLU A 109 -23.36 23.95 12.86
CA GLU A 109 -23.65 25.37 12.65
C GLU A 109 -25.16 25.62 12.47
N ASP A 110 -25.86 24.77 11.73
CA ASP A 110 -27.33 24.82 11.60
C ASP A 110 -28.01 24.69 12.97
N LEU A 111 -27.53 23.77 13.82
CA LEU A 111 -28.06 23.60 15.18
C LEU A 111 -27.79 24.83 16.05
N LYS A 112 -26.59 25.41 15.96
CA LYS A 112 -26.21 26.63 16.70
C LYS A 112 -27.10 27.81 16.31
N GLN A 113 -27.37 28.00 15.01
CA GLN A 113 -28.29 29.04 14.53
C GLN A 113 -29.70 28.82 15.10
N ARG A 114 -30.23 27.60 15.03
CA ARG A 114 -31.55 27.27 15.60
C ARG A 114 -31.64 27.52 17.11
N ILE A 115 -30.60 27.19 17.86
CA ILE A 115 -30.52 27.48 19.30
C ILE A 115 -30.55 29.01 19.51
N SER A 116 -29.72 29.75 18.78
CA SER A 116 -29.65 31.22 18.88
C SER A 116 -31.00 31.87 18.58
N GLU A 117 -31.68 31.48 17.49
CA GLU A 117 -33.01 31.96 17.13
C GLU A 117 -34.05 31.69 18.23
N ARG A 118 -34.01 30.47 18.80
CA ARG A 118 -34.94 30.09 19.86
C ARG A 118 -34.66 30.83 21.16
N SER A 119 -33.39 31.08 21.48
CA SER A 119 -32.98 31.89 22.62
C SER A 119 -33.50 33.33 22.50
N HIS A 120 -33.37 33.96 21.32
CA HIS A 120 -33.91 35.31 21.08
C HIS A 120 -35.44 35.33 21.24
N LYS A 121 -36.16 34.40 20.61
CA LYS A 121 -37.62 34.30 20.77
C LYS A 121 -38.07 34.12 22.22
N LEU A 122 -37.32 33.37 23.03
CA LEU A 122 -37.62 33.21 24.46
C LEU A 122 -37.40 34.50 25.23
N VAL A 123 -36.36 35.27 24.89
CA VAL A 123 -36.13 36.60 25.47
C VAL A 123 -37.29 37.54 25.11
N ASP A 124 -37.70 37.59 23.85
CA ASP A 124 -38.82 38.40 23.39
C ASP A 124 -40.12 38.03 24.15
N GLN A 125 -40.42 36.73 24.28
CA GLN A 125 -41.59 36.23 25.03
C GLN A 125 -41.55 36.60 26.52
N LEU A 126 -40.37 36.58 27.13
CA LEU A 126 -40.17 36.99 28.53
C LEU A 126 -40.41 38.50 28.70
N GLU A 127 -39.92 39.31 27.76
CA GLU A 127 -40.14 40.77 27.77
C GLU A 127 -41.62 41.12 27.60
N GLU A 128 -42.31 40.47 26.64
CA GLU A 128 -43.77 40.62 26.44
C GLU A 128 -44.56 40.24 27.70
N SER A 129 -44.20 39.12 28.33
CA SER A 129 -44.84 38.65 29.57
C SER A 129 -44.62 39.63 30.72
N HIS A 130 -43.41 40.18 30.85
CA HIS A 130 -43.08 41.17 31.87
C HIS A 130 -43.83 42.49 31.66
N GLN A 131 -43.91 43.00 30.42
CA GLN A 131 -44.71 44.20 30.10
C GLN A 131 -46.19 44.00 30.42
N THR A 132 -46.73 42.82 30.11
CA THR A 132 -48.12 42.43 30.43
C THR A 132 -48.35 42.39 31.95
N TYR A 133 -47.41 41.83 32.71
CA TYR A 133 -47.48 41.82 34.17
C TYR A 133 -47.46 43.24 34.75
N LYS A 134 -46.59 44.12 34.24
CA LYS A 134 -46.46 45.51 34.71
C LYS A 134 -47.73 46.34 34.47
N SER A 135 -48.35 46.19 33.29
CA SER A 135 -49.59 46.90 32.95
C SER A 135 -50.79 46.39 33.76
N THR A 136 -50.90 45.07 33.97
CA THR A 136 -51.97 44.48 34.80
C THR A 136 -51.84 44.83 36.28
N THR A 137 -50.63 44.90 36.83
CA THR A 137 -50.41 45.34 38.22
C THR A 137 -50.67 46.83 38.43
N GLN A 138 -50.33 47.70 37.47
CA GLN A 138 -50.70 49.13 37.52
C GLN A 138 -52.22 49.35 37.47
N ASN A 139 -52.95 48.59 36.64
CA ASN A 139 -54.41 48.67 36.59
C ASN A 139 -55.09 48.15 37.87
N LYS A 140 -54.55 47.09 38.51
CA LYS A 140 -55.05 46.60 39.81
C LYS A 140 -54.86 47.59 40.95
N PHE A 141 -53.79 48.40 40.92
CA PHE A 141 -53.57 49.43 41.94
C PHE A 141 -54.51 50.63 41.77
N LYS A 142 -54.92 51.00 40.55
CA LYS A 142 -55.91 52.06 40.30
C LYS A 142 -57.33 51.69 40.71
N LEU A 143 -57.71 50.42 40.64
CA LEU A 143 -59.06 49.95 41.00
C LEU A 143 -59.33 49.94 42.52
N LYS A 144 -58.30 49.90 43.38
CA LYS A 144 -58.51 49.94 44.85
C LYS A 144 -58.75 51.33 45.43
N ILE A 145 -58.56 52.42 44.66
CA ILE A 145 -58.77 53.79 45.16
C ILE A 145 -60.22 54.26 44.94
N THR A 146 -60.98 53.60 44.05
CA THR A 146 -62.38 53.99 43.75
C THR A 146 -63.43 53.32 44.65
N ASP A 147 -63.14 52.19 45.28
CA ASP A 147 -64.11 51.48 46.14
C ASP A 147 -64.27 52.07 47.56
N GLN A 148 -63.44 53.04 47.96
CA GLN A 148 -63.58 53.71 49.27
C GLN A 148 -64.59 54.88 49.28
N ASN A 149 -65.29 55.17 48.18
CA ASN A 149 -66.27 56.27 48.10
C ASN A 149 -67.75 55.85 48.03
N LEU A 150 -68.08 54.56 48.14
CA LEU A 150 -69.47 54.13 48.27
C LEU A 150 -69.88 54.16 49.75
N LYS A 151 -70.32 55.35 50.19
CA LYS A 151 -71.07 55.53 51.44
C LYS A 151 -72.34 54.68 51.44
N PRO A 152 -72.77 54.16 52.60
CA PRO A 152 -74.05 53.46 52.73
C PRO A 152 -75.20 54.49 52.72
N LYS A 153 -76.19 54.24 51.87
CA LYS A 153 -77.60 54.60 52.07
C LYS A 153 -78.48 53.52 51.45
#